data_AF-A0A1H0Z556-F1
#
_entry.id   AF-A0A1H0Z556-F1
#
_cell.length_a   1.000
_cell.length_b   1.000
_cell.length_c   1.000
_cell.angle_alpha   90.00
_cell.angle_beta   90.00
_cell.angle_gamma   90.00
#
_symmetry.space_group_name_H-M   'P 1'
#
loop_
_entity.id
_entity.type
_entity.pdbx_description
1 polymer ?
#
loop_
_entity_poly.entity_id
_entity_poly.type
_entity_poly.pdbx_seq_one_letter_code
_entity_poly.pdbx_strand_id
1 'polypeptide(L)'
;MTIADFDVEPAVGPRFWARLLGIAGLVTGVLAIIGWPLPIVSGRGSSERHAWARTVQGVQDWMAHDGWRMSGSSWAWGGLAVLALGGVVAVVRPAWNDRWRVAVVVVPGGVLLVPGPLVQWAAGAPYSNYGLQWTGGTVVGIAAVCVGGALFTAFRRLARREARQSDDVNPPPRRPR
;
A
#
# COMPACT_ATOMS: atom_id res chain seq x y z
N MET A 1 -41.05 -24.78 1.88
CA MET A 1 -39.60 -24.99 2.12
C MET A 1 -38.92 -23.63 2.03
N THR A 2 -38.55 -23.06 3.17
CA THR A 2 -37.72 -21.87 3.26
C THR A 2 -36.27 -22.34 3.21
N ILE A 3 -35.53 -21.89 2.19
CA ILE A 3 -34.07 -22.02 2.17
C ILE A 3 -33.59 -21.24 3.40
N ALA A 4 -33.18 -21.96 4.43
CA ALA A 4 -32.50 -21.38 5.56
C ALA A 4 -31.26 -20.69 5.00
N ASP A 5 -31.12 -19.40 5.32
CA ASP A 5 -29.88 -18.66 5.14
C ASP A 5 -28.75 -19.56 5.66
N PHE A 6 -27.93 -20.05 4.74
CA PHE A 6 -26.61 -20.52 5.10
C PHE A 6 -25.86 -19.26 5.52
N ASP A 7 -25.87 -18.96 6.82
CA ASP A 7 -24.87 -18.12 7.46
C ASP A 7 -23.53 -18.84 7.27
N VAL A 8 -22.97 -18.68 6.07
CA VAL A 8 -21.60 -19.07 5.78
C VAL A 8 -20.75 -18.11 6.59
N GLU A 9 -20.37 -18.51 7.79
CA GLU A 9 -19.31 -17.84 8.53
C GLU A 9 -18.14 -17.65 7.56
N PRO A 10 -17.63 -16.43 7.37
CA PRO A 10 -16.51 -16.22 6.48
C PRO A 10 -15.36 -17.10 6.96
N ALA A 11 -14.83 -17.94 6.06
CA ALA A 11 -13.77 -18.91 6.36
C ALA A 11 -12.52 -18.28 7.03
N VAL A 12 -12.41 -16.95 7.01
CA VAL A 12 -11.39 -16.17 7.70
C VAL A 12 -11.98 -14.92 8.36
N GLY A 13 -11.98 -14.92 9.69
CA GLY A 13 -12.45 -13.80 10.51
C GLY A 13 -11.45 -12.63 10.63
N PRO A 14 -11.85 -11.51 11.25
CA PRO A 14 -11.02 -10.29 11.39
C PRO A 14 -9.63 -10.53 11.98
N ARG A 15 -9.50 -11.50 12.89
CA ARG A 15 -8.21 -11.88 13.51
C ARG A 15 -7.20 -12.44 12.52
N PHE A 16 -7.66 -13.16 11.49
CA PHE A 16 -6.77 -13.66 10.44
C PHE A 16 -6.16 -12.50 9.65
N TRP A 17 -7.00 -11.58 9.19
CA TRP A 17 -6.54 -10.40 8.45
C TRP A 17 -5.62 -9.52 9.27
N ALA A 18 -5.92 -9.32 10.56
CA ALA A 18 -5.03 -8.60 11.47
C ALA A 18 -3.65 -9.27 11.59
N ARG A 19 -3.58 -10.61 11.67
CA ARG A 19 -2.31 -11.33 11.69
C ARG A 19 -1.55 -11.19 10.37
N LEU A 20 -2.22 -11.37 9.24
CA LEU A 20 -1.60 -11.23 7.92
C LEU A 20 -1.02 -9.82 7.71
N LEU A 21 -1.79 -8.79 8.06
CA LEU A 21 -1.34 -7.40 7.99
C LEU A 21 -0.21 -7.11 9.00
N GLY A 22 -0.26 -7.69 10.21
CA GLY A 22 0.82 -7.58 11.18
C GLY A 22 2.13 -8.20 10.67
N ILE A 23 2.07 -9.39 10.08
CA ILE A 23 3.24 -10.06 9.47
C ILE A 23 3.77 -9.23 8.30
N ALA A 24 2.89 -8.79 7.40
CA ALA A 24 3.28 -7.93 6.28
C ALA A 24 3.94 -6.64 6.78
N GLY A 25 3.35 -6.00 7.78
CA GLY A 25 3.88 -4.81 8.43
C GLY A 25 5.28 -5.04 9.01
N LEU A 26 5.49 -6.14 9.73
CA LEU A 26 6.78 -6.52 10.29
C LEU A 26 7.84 -6.73 9.19
N VAL A 27 7.52 -7.52 8.16
CA VAL A 27 8.43 -7.77 7.04
C VAL A 27 8.80 -6.46 6.36
N THR A 28 7.82 -5.65 5.98
CA THR A 28 8.08 -4.35 5.33
C THR A 28 8.81 -3.38 6.24
N GLY A 29 8.57 -3.40 7.55
CA GLY A 29 9.30 -2.59 8.52
C GLY A 29 10.78 -2.96 8.57
N VAL A 30 11.10 -4.26 8.62
CA VAL A 30 12.49 -4.75 8.55
C VAL A 30 13.15 -4.31 7.24
N LEU A 31 12.47 -4.49 6.10
CA LEU A 31 12.97 -4.06 4.79
C LEU A 31 13.22 -2.55 4.73
N ALA A 32 12.41 -1.75 5.42
CA ALA A 32 12.61 -0.31 5.52
C ALA A 32 13.88 0.04 6.33
N ILE A 33 14.07 -0.61 7.48
CA ILE A 33 15.18 -0.38 8.39
C ILE A 33 16.51 -0.74 7.72
N ILE A 34 16.59 -1.88 7.03
CA ILE A 34 17.83 -2.33 6.38
C ILE A 34 18.05 -1.66 5.01
N GLY A 35 17.15 -0.79 4.58
CA GLY A 35 17.20 -0.14 3.28
C GLY A 35 17.22 -1.14 2.13
N TRP A 36 16.32 -2.13 2.12
CA TRP A 36 16.30 -3.15 1.07
C TRP A 36 15.88 -2.55 -0.28
N PRO A 37 16.54 -2.88 -1.41
CA PRO A 37 16.16 -2.38 -2.73
C PRO A 37 14.77 -2.86 -3.16
N LEU A 38 14.00 -1.99 -3.83
CA LEU A 38 12.69 -2.38 -4.38
C LEU A 38 12.88 -3.23 -5.65
N PRO A 39 12.09 -4.32 -5.82
CA PRO A 39 12.11 -5.07 -7.07
C PRO A 39 11.52 -4.24 -8.20
N ILE A 40 12.21 -4.21 -9.34
CA ILE A 40 11.75 -3.50 -10.54
C ILE A 40 10.88 -4.46 -11.35
N VAL A 41 9.62 -4.11 -11.51
CA VAL A 41 8.67 -4.90 -12.31
C VAL A 41 8.64 -4.36 -13.73
N SER A 42 8.89 -5.21 -14.73
CA SER A 42 8.74 -4.86 -16.15
C SER A 42 7.27 -4.59 -16.47
N GLY A 43 6.95 -3.41 -16.99
CA GLY A 43 5.60 -3.08 -17.45
C GLY A 43 5.31 -3.68 -18.82
N ARG A 44 4.03 -3.97 -19.12
CA ARG A 44 3.59 -4.51 -20.43
C ARG A 44 3.87 -3.61 -21.63
N GLY A 45 4.42 -2.41 -21.43
CA GLY A 45 4.77 -1.47 -22.49
C GLY A 45 6.21 -0.92 -22.41
N SER A 46 7.04 -1.37 -21.46
CA SER A 46 8.45 -0.96 -21.43
C SER A 46 9.30 -1.94 -22.23
N SER A 47 10.12 -1.42 -23.15
CA SER A 47 11.13 -2.17 -23.92
C SER A 47 12.25 -2.76 -23.05
N GLU A 48 12.14 -2.63 -21.72
CA GLU A 48 13.18 -2.96 -20.76
C GLU A 48 13.15 -4.44 -20.40
N ARG A 49 13.71 -5.29 -21.28
CA ARG A 49 13.93 -6.73 -21.07
C ARG A 49 14.84 -7.07 -19.87
N HIS A 50 15.34 -6.08 -19.13
CA HIS A 50 16.37 -6.25 -18.09
C HIS A 50 15.89 -5.85 -16.67
N ALA A 51 14.58 -5.76 -16.42
CA ALA A 51 14.04 -5.40 -15.09
C ALA A 51 14.54 -6.32 -13.96
N TRP A 52 14.62 -7.62 -14.22
CA TRP A 52 15.21 -8.59 -13.30
C TRP A 52 16.71 -8.35 -13.09
N ALA A 53 17.47 -8.15 -14.17
CA ALA A 53 18.91 -7.88 -14.08
C ALA A 53 19.23 -6.63 -13.24
N ARG A 54 18.43 -5.57 -13.37
CA ARG A 54 18.56 -4.36 -12.53
C ARG A 54 18.19 -4.60 -11.07
N THR A 55 17.22 -5.47 -10.81
CA THR A 55 16.88 -5.88 -9.43
C THR A 55 18.04 -6.66 -8.81
N VAL A 56 18.61 -7.61 -9.55
CA VAL A 56 19.79 -8.38 -9.12
C VAL A 56 20.98 -7.46 -8.87
N GLN A 57 21.24 -6.51 -9.77
CA GLN A 57 22.29 -5.51 -9.58
C GLN A 57 22.09 -4.71 -8.29
N GLY A 58 20.86 -4.22 -8.03
CA GLY A 58 20.57 -3.49 -6.79
C GLY A 58 20.77 -4.32 -5.52
N VAL A 59 20.53 -5.63 -5.57
CA VAL A 59 20.83 -6.55 -4.46
C VAL A 59 22.32 -6.78 -4.30
N GLN A 60 23.07 -6.91 -5.41
CA GLN A 60 24.52 -7.05 -5.38
C GLN A 60 25.18 -5.79 -4.82
N ASP A 61 24.75 -4.60 -5.25
CA ASP A 61 25.29 -3.34 -4.74
C ASP A 61 24.97 -3.18 -3.24
N TRP A 62 23.76 -3.57 -2.81
CA TRP A 62 23.38 -3.62 -1.39
C TRP A 62 24.30 -4.56 -0.59
N MET A 63 24.55 -5.78 -1.10
CA MET A 63 25.41 -6.78 -0.46
C MET A 63 26.87 -6.32 -0.37
N ALA A 64 27.37 -5.64 -1.40
CA ALA A 64 28.75 -5.18 -1.49
C ALA A 64 29.02 -3.90 -0.66
N HIS A 65 27.99 -3.22 -0.18
CA HIS A 65 28.15 -2.00 0.60
C HIS A 65 28.41 -2.29 2.08
N ASP A 66 29.48 -1.69 2.59
CA ASP A 66 29.86 -1.71 3.99
C ASP A 66 29.24 -0.51 4.73
N GLY A 67 28.64 -0.76 5.90
CA GLY A 67 28.07 0.27 6.76
C GLY A 67 26.54 0.40 6.69
N TRP A 68 26.02 1.54 7.17
CA TRP A 68 24.59 1.76 7.25
C TRP A 68 24.00 2.07 5.86
N ARG A 69 22.95 1.31 5.50
CA ARG A 69 22.33 1.38 4.17
C ARG A 69 21.14 2.33 4.23
N MET A 70 21.19 3.40 3.45
CA MET A 70 20.12 4.37 3.33
C MET A 70 19.66 4.42 1.89
N SER A 71 18.37 4.17 1.68
CA SER A 71 17.75 4.25 0.36
C SER A 71 16.35 4.83 0.45
N GLY A 72 15.93 5.55 -0.58
CA GLY A 72 14.57 6.04 -0.71
C GLY A 72 13.55 4.90 -0.84
N SER A 73 14.00 3.66 -1.09
CA SER A 73 13.17 2.46 -0.92
C SER A 73 12.68 2.28 0.52
N SER A 74 13.43 2.77 1.53
CA SER A 74 13.01 2.78 2.92
C SER A 74 11.71 3.55 3.14
N TRP A 75 11.46 4.63 2.39
CA TRP A 75 10.18 5.35 2.44
C TRP A 75 9.02 4.50 1.93
N ALA A 76 9.23 3.75 0.84
CA ALA A 76 8.23 2.86 0.29
C ALA A 76 7.91 1.70 1.24
N TRP A 77 8.94 1.02 1.74
CA TRP A 77 8.79 -0.06 2.71
C TRP A 77 8.18 0.42 4.03
N GLY A 78 8.61 1.57 4.54
CA GLY A 78 8.07 2.19 5.75
C GLY A 78 6.61 2.62 5.58
N GLY A 79 6.27 3.19 4.42
CA GLY A 79 4.89 3.52 4.05
C GLY A 79 3.99 2.28 4.02
N LEU A 80 4.45 1.19 3.40
CA LEU A 80 3.74 -0.09 3.40
C LEU A 80 3.56 -0.66 4.81
N ALA A 81 4.60 -0.56 5.66
CA ALA A 81 4.54 -1.01 7.04
C ALA A 81 3.47 -0.25 7.83
N VAL A 82 3.44 1.07 7.69
CA VAL A 82 2.47 1.94 8.35
C VAL A 82 1.05 1.71 7.82
N LEU A 83 0.87 1.52 6.51
CA LEU A 83 -0.43 1.16 5.94
C LEU A 83 -0.92 -0.19 6.49
N ALA A 84 -0.04 -1.19 6.58
CA ALA A 84 -0.37 -2.50 7.11
C ALA A 84 -0.76 -2.42 8.59
N LEU A 85 0.00 -1.70 9.42
CA LEU A 85 -0.30 -1.47 10.84
C LEU A 85 -1.60 -0.69 11.03
N GLY A 86 -1.82 0.37 10.24
CA GLY A 86 -3.09 1.10 10.23
C GLY A 86 -4.26 0.18 9.85
N GLY A 87 -4.03 -0.74 8.91
CA GLY A 87 -4.99 -1.78 8.51
C GLY A 87 -5.35 -2.71 9.67
N VAL A 88 -4.36 -3.14 10.48
CA VAL A 88 -4.61 -3.90 11.71
C VAL A 88 -5.53 -3.13 12.65
N VAL A 89 -5.24 -1.85 12.91
CA VAL A 89 -6.07 -1.00 13.77
C VAL A 89 -7.49 -0.89 13.22
N ALA A 90 -7.64 -0.66 11.91
CA ALA A 90 -8.94 -0.56 11.26
C ALA A 90 -9.76 -1.88 11.37
N VAL A 91 -9.11 -3.04 11.32
CA VAL A 91 -9.76 -4.36 11.45
C VAL A 91 -10.14 -4.65 12.91
N VAL A 92 -9.29 -4.29 13.87
CA VAL A 92 -9.51 -4.56 15.31
C VAL A 92 -10.49 -3.56 15.94
N ARG A 93 -10.72 -2.39 15.33
CA ARG A 93 -11.64 -1.36 15.83
C ARG A 93 -12.86 -1.19 14.90
N PRO A 94 -13.78 -2.18 14.82
CA PRO A 94 -14.96 -2.08 13.96
C PRO A 94 -15.96 -1.01 14.41
N ALA A 95 -15.95 -0.62 15.69
CA ALA A 95 -16.82 0.41 16.24
C ALA A 95 -16.46 1.85 15.81
N TRP A 96 -15.31 2.04 15.15
CA TRP A 96 -14.92 3.35 14.66
C TRP A 96 -15.68 3.72 13.38
N ASN A 97 -16.01 5.00 13.23
CA ASN A 97 -16.55 5.51 11.98
C ASN A 97 -15.57 5.22 10.83
N ASP A 98 -16.10 4.76 9.70
CA ASP A 98 -15.34 4.47 8.48
C ASP A 98 -14.40 5.59 8.07
N ARG A 99 -14.83 6.86 8.17
CA ARG A 99 -13.96 8.00 7.83
C ARG A 99 -12.68 8.01 8.66
N TRP A 100 -12.80 7.73 9.95
CA TRP A 100 -11.69 7.71 10.89
C TRP A 100 -10.77 6.50 10.66
N ARG A 101 -11.35 5.32 10.40
CA ARG A 101 -10.60 4.10 10.04
C ARG A 101 -9.75 4.33 8.79
N VAL A 102 -10.31 5.02 7.79
CA VAL A 102 -9.58 5.36 6.57
C VAL A 102 -8.49 6.38 6.83
N ALA A 103 -8.77 7.44 7.60
CA ALA A 103 -7.77 8.45 7.92
C ALA A 103 -6.55 7.85 8.64
N VAL A 104 -6.76 6.98 9.63
CA VAL A 104 -5.68 6.33 10.40
C VAL A 104 -4.80 5.43 9.55
N VAL A 105 -5.36 4.82 8.49
CA VAL A 105 -4.58 4.03 7.52
C VAL A 105 -3.84 4.96 6.56
N VAL A 106 -4.58 5.81 5.87
CA VAL A 106 -4.12 6.51 4.66
C VAL A 106 -3.23 7.70 5.00
N VAL A 107 -3.53 8.46 6.06
CA VAL A 107 -2.78 9.68 6.35
C VAL A 107 -1.33 9.36 6.73
N PRO A 108 -1.04 8.48 7.70
CA PRO A 108 0.35 8.22 8.09
C PRO A 108 1.14 7.52 6.97
N GLY A 109 0.53 6.57 6.25
CA GLY A 109 1.16 5.90 5.12
C GLY A 109 1.42 6.85 3.95
N GLY A 110 0.46 7.70 3.62
CA GLY A 110 0.58 8.72 2.58
C GLY A 110 1.67 9.74 2.88
N VAL A 111 1.84 10.13 4.15
CA VAL A 111 2.92 11.02 4.59
C VAL A 111 4.30 10.40 4.35
N LEU A 112 4.49 9.11 4.62
CA LEU A 112 5.76 8.45 4.34
C LEU A 112 6.02 8.29 2.84
N LEU A 113 4.99 8.04 2.04
CA LEU A 113 5.14 7.77 0.61
C LEU A 113 5.34 9.01 -0.26
N VAL A 114 4.86 10.18 0.18
CA VAL A 114 4.93 11.42 -0.60
C VAL A 114 5.88 12.44 0.04
N PRO A 115 5.58 13.01 1.24
CA PRO A 115 6.53 13.86 1.95
C PRO A 115 7.91 13.26 2.20
N GLY A 116 8.01 11.97 2.55
CA GLY A 116 9.31 11.33 2.85
C GLY A 116 10.34 11.47 1.71
N PRO A 117 10.03 10.96 0.50
CA PRO A 117 10.89 11.14 -0.68
C PRO A 117 11.14 12.60 -1.04
N LEU A 118 10.13 13.48 -0.89
CA LEU A 118 10.27 14.91 -1.17
C LEU A 118 11.24 15.59 -0.22
N VAL A 119 11.20 15.26 1.08
CA VAL A 119 12.14 15.78 2.08
C VAL A 119 13.56 15.29 1.81
N GLN A 120 13.73 14.01 1.47
CA GLN A 120 15.05 13.48 1.10
C GLN A 120 15.61 14.21 -0.13
N TRP A 121 14.79 14.44 -1.15
CA TRP A 121 15.17 15.18 -2.34
C TRP A 121 15.49 16.64 -2.04
N ALA A 122 14.64 17.33 -1.27
CA ALA A 122 14.84 18.73 -0.89
C ALA A 122 16.09 18.93 -0.02
N ALA A 123 16.46 17.93 0.77
CA ALA A 123 17.70 17.91 1.53
C ALA A 123 18.95 17.65 0.67
N GLY A 124 18.80 17.43 -0.65
CA GLY A 124 19.90 17.11 -1.57
C GLY A 124 20.49 15.72 -1.31
N ALA A 125 19.83 14.87 -0.53
CA ALA A 125 20.34 13.55 -0.21
C ALA A 125 20.18 12.61 -1.43
N PRO A 126 21.19 11.79 -1.75
CA PRO A 126 21.08 10.83 -2.83
C PRO A 126 19.97 9.83 -2.52
N TYR A 127 19.30 9.32 -3.55
CA TYR A 127 18.23 8.33 -3.36
C TYR A 127 18.76 7.08 -2.67
N SER A 128 19.96 6.59 -3.00
CA SER A 128 20.62 5.48 -2.32
C SER A 128 22.11 5.79 -2.14
N ASN A 129 22.70 5.31 -1.04
CA ASN A 129 24.14 5.41 -0.79
C ASN A 129 24.92 4.14 -1.18
N TYR A 130 24.25 3.10 -1.65
CA TYR A 130 24.85 1.80 -1.97
C TYR A 130 24.61 1.34 -3.42
N GLY A 131 24.08 2.17 -4.32
CA GLY A 131 23.83 1.79 -5.71
C GLY A 131 23.74 2.99 -6.67
N LEU A 132 23.45 2.72 -7.94
CA LEU A 132 23.32 3.74 -9.01
C LEU A 132 22.44 4.93 -8.57
N GLN A 133 22.85 6.15 -8.91
CA GLN A 133 22.09 7.36 -8.63
C GLN A 133 20.79 7.37 -9.47
N TRP A 134 19.66 7.02 -8.86
CA TRP A 134 18.35 7.08 -9.52
C TRP A 134 17.92 8.55 -9.64
N THR A 135 18.00 9.10 -10.85
CA THR A 135 17.60 10.47 -11.19
C THR A 135 16.08 10.63 -11.19
N GLY A 136 15.56 11.50 -10.30
CA GLY A 136 14.29 12.27 -10.37
C GLY A 136 12.97 11.59 -10.81
N GLY A 137 12.92 10.93 -11.96
CA GLY A 137 11.72 10.38 -12.58
C GLY A 137 11.07 9.21 -11.83
N THR A 138 11.83 8.47 -11.03
CA THR A 138 11.29 7.36 -10.22
C THR A 138 10.58 7.85 -8.95
N VAL A 139 11.05 8.96 -8.37
CA VAL A 139 10.36 9.64 -7.25
C VAL A 139 8.99 10.14 -7.71
N VAL A 140 8.92 10.70 -8.92
CA VAL A 140 7.68 11.09 -9.58
C VAL A 140 6.78 9.87 -9.86
N GLY A 141 7.35 8.74 -10.29
CA GLY A 141 6.61 7.50 -10.52
C GLY A 141 6.01 6.89 -9.25
N ILE A 142 6.76 6.85 -8.14
CA ILE A 142 6.28 6.38 -6.83
C ILE A 142 5.18 7.30 -6.31
N ALA A 143 5.37 8.63 -6.39
CA ALA A 143 4.35 9.61 -6.03
C ALA A 143 3.08 9.42 -6.87
N ALA A 144 3.21 9.24 -8.19
CA ALA A 144 2.07 9.05 -9.10
C ALA A 144 1.30 7.74 -8.82
N VAL A 145 1.98 6.65 -8.50
CA VAL A 145 1.33 5.36 -8.16
C VAL A 145 0.65 5.44 -6.78
N CYS A 146 1.27 6.09 -5.79
CA CYS A 146 0.70 6.24 -4.46
C CYS A 146 -0.53 7.16 -4.47
N VAL A 147 -0.44 8.30 -5.16
CA VAL A 147 -1.56 9.22 -5.37
C VAL A 147 -2.66 8.55 -6.21
N GLY A 148 -2.30 7.81 -7.27
CA GLY A 148 -3.24 7.08 -8.11
C GLY A 148 -3.99 5.97 -7.35
N GLY A 149 -3.30 5.20 -6.50
CA GLY A 149 -3.91 4.16 -5.66
C GLY A 149 -4.83 4.72 -4.57
N ALA A 150 -4.43 5.83 -3.94
CA ALA A 150 -5.26 6.54 -2.96
C ALA A 150 -6.53 7.12 -3.62
N LEU A 151 -6.40 7.74 -4.80
CA LEU A 151 -7.53 8.24 -5.58
C LEU A 151 -8.45 7.10 -6.02
N PHE A 152 -7.91 5.99 -6.53
CA PHE A 152 -8.71 4.84 -6.97
C PHE A 152 -9.52 4.19 -5.84
N THR A 153 -8.95 4.07 -4.64
CA THR A 153 -9.65 3.51 -3.48
C THR A 153 -10.70 4.47 -2.92
N ALA A 154 -10.46 5.78 -2.94
CA ALA A 154 -11.47 6.80 -2.64
C ALA A 154 -12.62 6.75 -3.65
N PHE A 155 -12.29 6.66 -4.95
CA PHE A 155 -13.27 6.61 -6.04
C PHE A 155 -14.15 5.35 -5.98
N ARG A 156 -13.57 4.16 -5.72
CA ARG A 156 -14.36 2.94 -5.51
C ARG A 156 -15.31 3.03 -4.32
N ARG A 157 -14.94 3.74 -3.26
CA ARG A 157 -15.79 3.90 -2.08
C ARG A 157 -16.95 4.87 -2.33
N LEU A 158 -16.70 5.93 -3.09
CA LEU A 158 -17.73 6.86 -3.55
C LEU A 158 -18.72 6.17 -4.49
N ALA A 159 -18.24 5.47 -5.53
CA ALA A 159 -19.10 4.75 -6.46
C ALA A 159 -19.97 3.67 -5.79
N ARG A 160 -19.45 2.98 -4.77
CA ARG A 160 -20.23 2.00 -3.98
C ARG A 160 -21.29 2.64 -3.07
N ARG A 161 -21.11 3.90 -2.67
CA ARG A 161 -22.11 4.63 -1.87
C ARG A 161 -23.28 5.08 -2.74
N GLU A 162 -23.00 5.58 -3.94
CA GLU A 162 -24.05 5.95 -4.90
C GLU A 162 -24.88 4.75 -5.36
N ALA A 163 -24.24 3.60 -5.59
CA ALA A 163 -24.96 2.36 -5.94
C ALA A 163 -25.94 1.93 -4.83
N ARG A 164 -25.57 2.06 -3.55
CA ARG A 164 -26.47 1.74 -2.42
C ARG A 164 -27.59 2.76 -2.26
N GLN A 165 -27.32 4.03 -2.53
CA GLN A 165 -28.32 5.08 -2.45
C GLN A 165 -29.35 4.98 -3.59
N SER A 166 -28.95 4.47 -4.75
CA SER A 166 -29.86 4.16 -5.88
C SER A 166 -30.84 3.03 -5.55
N ASP A 167 -30.39 1.97 -4.87
CA ASP A 167 -31.26 0.84 -4.48
C ASP A 167 -32.29 1.24 -3.40
N ASP A 168 -31.93 2.14 -2.48
CA ASP A 168 -32.86 2.66 -1.46
C ASP A 168 -33.94 3.58 -2.05
N VAL A 169 -33.64 4.27 -3.16
CA VAL A 169 -34.60 5.16 -3.84
C VAL A 169 -35.57 4.37 -4.74
N ASN A 170 -35.18 3.18 -5.20
CA ASN A 170 -36.01 2.34 -6.07
C ASN A 170 -36.12 0.90 -5.54
N PRO A 171 -36.78 0.68 -4.39
CA PRO A 171 -36.90 -0.64 -3.80
C PRO A 171 -37.69 -1.57 -4.74
N PRO A 172 -37.29 -2.85 -4.88
CA PRO A 172 -37.95 -3.79 -5.79
C PRO A 172 -39.43 -3.98 -5.40
N PRO A 173 -40.35 -4.11 -6.39
CA PRO A 173 -41.78 -4.20 -6.12
C PRO A 173 -42.07 -5.43 -5.25
N ARG A 174 -42.65 -5.18 -4.07
CA ARG A 174 -43.08 -6.23 -3.14
C ARG A 174 -44.10 -7.11 -3.84
N ARG A 175 -43.78 -8.40 -4.01
CA ARG A 175 -44.75 -9.37 -4.56
C ARG A 175 -45.91 -9.51 -3.56
N PRO A 176 -47.17 -9.44 -4.02
CA PRO A 176 -48.32 -9.71 -3.15
C PRO A 176 -48.29 -11.16 -2.67
N ARG A 177 -48.61 -11.37 -1.40
CA ARG A 177 -49.00 -12.69 -0.88
C ARG A 177 -50.48 -12.91 -1.13
#